data_AF-A0A661W6N3-F1
#
_entry.id   AF-A0A661W6N3-F1
#
_cell.length_a   1.000
_cell.length_b   1.000
_cell.length_c   1.000
_cell.angle_alpha   90.00
_cell.angle_beta   90.00
_cell.angle_gamma   90.00
#
_symmetry.space_group_name_H-M   'P 1'
#
loop_
_entity.id
_entity.type
_entity.pdbx_description
1 polymer ?
#
loop_
_entity_poly.entity_id
_entity_poly.type
_entity_poly.pdbx_seq_one_letter_code
_entity_poly.pdbx_strand_id
1 'polypeptide(L)'
;MKLAAAVKLGMWRLRVRIRTRRLSAGIDPNRIHWVNPERLQYAWEGRKLGGEEKWADRGKVMGGDWDMERVKFTDFGIGVYRGLEDRFVRGLPWEETEFYGRVLRVINGGTPLWGCKSKQEFDARCKYLDALFENIRRCGYKPQTEIAHPDGSAYIGEDEVTVRIGRDGALLVEDGQHRLAMAKILKIDRIPVKITARHSDWYEFRKEVIDFARSDPVLGGKLYQPITHPDLADIPSLYGHERFQLLRENLPVRSGDLLDIGAHWGYFCHRFEEEGFDCYAVESDARARYFLEKLKRAENRKFKIIYGSIFDYHDKSDFTVVLALNIFHHFLKSEETYHRLVDLLRRLDMRVMFFQTEAPDSVQMKDAYRNFSFDEFVDFILENSCLGDATCIGEANGRPIYRLQAT
;
A
#
# COMPACT_ATOMS: atom_id res chain seq x y z
N MET A 1 15.51 -6.52 -38.51
CA MET A 1 15.59 -6.02 -37.12
C MET A 1 14.38 -6.39 -36.24
N LYS A 2 13.13 -6.16 -36.64
CA LYS A 2 11.92 -6.44 -35.82
C LYS A 2 11.79 -7.92 -35.38
N LEU A 3 12.06 -8.88 -36.27
CA LEU A 3 11.97 -10.32 -35.97
C LEU A 3 12.99 -10.77 -34.90
N ALA A 4 14.23 -10.30 -34.98
CA ALA A 4 15.27 -10.62 -34.00
C ALA A 4 14.96 -10.03 -32.61
N ALA A 5 14.36 -8.83 -32.55
CA ALA A 5 13.91 -8.23 -31.30
C ALA A 5 12.74 -9.02 -30.68
N ALA A 6 11.77 -9.45 -31.50
CA ALA A 6 10.63 -10.27 -31.06
C ALA A 6 11.08 -11.64 -30.53
N VAL A 7 12.05 -12.31 -31.19
CA VAL A 7 12.62 -13.58 -30.73
C VAL A 7 13.37 -13.40 -29.40
N LYS A 8 14.21 -12.36 -29.27
CA LYS A 8 14.91 -12.06 -28.02
C LYS A 8 13.93 -11.82 -26.86
N LEU A 9 12.85 -11.08 -27.12
CA LEU A 9 11.80 -10.82 -26.14
C LEU A 9 11.08 -12.13 -25.73
N GLY A 10 10.73 -12.99 -26.69
CA GLY A 10 10.11 -14.28 -26.43
C GLY A 10 10.99 -15.20 -25.56
N MET A 11 12.28 -15.29 -25.89
CA MET A 11 13.26 -16.05 -25.10
C MET A 11 13.41 -15.49 -23.68
N TRP A 12 13.43 -14.16 -23.53
CA TRP A 12 13.51 -13.52 -22.23
C TRP A 12 12.26 -13.79 -21.38
N ARG A 13 11.05 -13.67 -21.95
CA ARG A 13 9.79 -14.00 -21.26
C ARG A 13 9.78 -15.46 -20.78
N LEU A 14 10.28 -16.37 -21.61
CA LEU A 14 10.41 -17.78 -21.24
C LEU A 14 11.38 -17.98 -20.06
N ARG A 15 12.54 -17.31 -20.06
CA ARG A 15 13.50 -17.37 -18.94
C ARG A 15 12.89 -16.85 -17.64
N VAL A 16 12.18 -15.73 -17.69
CA VAL A 16 11.47 -15.16 -16.53
C VAL A 16 10.43 -16.16 -16.00
N ARG A 17 9.62 -16.76 -16.88
CA ARG A 17 8.60 -17.76 -16.49
C ARG A 17 9.21 -19.02 -15.87
N ILE A 18 10.30 -19.53 -16.42
CA ILE A 18 10.98 -20.71 -15.88
C ILE A 18 11.55 -20.41 -14.48
N ARG A 19 12.15 -19.22 -14.31
CA ARG A 19 12.70 -18.77 -13.02
C ARG A 19 11.63 -18.68 -11.95
N THR A 20 10.49 -18.04 -12.23
CA THR A 20 9.45 -17.82 -11.22
C THR A 20 8.61 -19.05 -10.94
N ARG A 21 8.50 -20.00 -11.87
CA ARG A 21 7.85 -21.31 -11.61
C ARG A 21 8.53 -22.11 -10.50
N ARG A 22 9.81 -21.86 -10.21
CA ARG A 22 10.55 -22.52 -9.12
C ARG A 22 10.30 -21.87 -7.76
N LEU A 23 9.63 -20.72 -7.70
CA LEU A 23 9.32 -20.00 -6.47
C LEU A 23 8.01 -20.53 -5.88
N SER A 24 8.01 -20.87 -4.60
CA SER A 24 6.86 -21.42 -3.88
C SER A 24 5.84 -20.36 -3.45
N ALA A 25 6.19 -19.06 -3.48
CA ALA A 25 5.35 -17.98 -2.98
C ALA A 25 4.40 -17.37 -4.04
N GLY A 26 4.09 -18.08 -5.13
CA GLY A 26 3.05 -17.68 -6.10
C GLY A 26 3.32 -16.34 -6.81
N ILE A 27 4.57 -16.02 -7.14
CA ILE A 27 4.94 -14.73 -7.74
C ILE A 27 4.67 -14.75 -9.25
N ASP A 28 3.85 -13.80 -9.71
CA ASP A 28 3.76 -13.43 -11.13
C ASP A 28 4.64 -12.19 -11.42
N PRO A 29 5.77 -12.35 -12.12
CA PRO A 29 6.68 -11.25 -12.45
C PRO A 29 6.13 -10.29 -13.52
N ASN A 30 4.98 -10.59 -14.12
CA ASN A 30 4.35 -9.75 -15.13
C ASN A 30 3.11 -9.01 -14.61
N ARG A 31 2.70 -9.30 -13.38
CA ARG A 31 1.57 -8.63 -12.73
C ARG A 31 1.80 -7.14 -12.67
N ILE A 32 0.76 -6.39 -13.04
CA ILE A 32 0.68 -4.95 -12.82
C ILE A 32 0.10 -4.73 -11.44
N HIS A 33 0.76 -3.87 -10.67
CA HIS A 33 0.31 -3.43 -9.36
C HIS A 33 -0.07 -1.96 -9.44
N TRP A 34 -1.28 -1.60 -9.01
CA TRP A 34 -1.71 -0.21 -8.96
C TRP A 34 -1.31 0.40 -7.63
N VAL A 35 -0.39 1.36 -7.67
CA VAL A 35 0.24 1.95 -6.48
C VAL A 35 0.06 3.46 -6.50
N ASN A 36 -0.26 4.04 -5.34
CA ASN A 36 -0.24 5.49 -5.18
C ASN A 36 1.21 6.00 -5.33
N PRO A 37 1.50 6.95 -6.26
CA PRO A 37 2.83 7.52 -6.45
C PRO A 37 3.49 8.01 -5.15
N GLU A 38 2.73 8.50 -4.18
CA GLU A 38 3.24 8.99 -2.89
C GLU A 38 3.86 7.90 -2.01
N ARG A 39 3.55 6.62 -2.28
CA ARG A 39 4.21 5.48 -1.64
C ARG A 39 5.60 5.20 -2.20
N LEU A 40 5.93 5.71 -3.39
CA LEU A 40 7.22 5.51 -4.05
C LEU A 40 8.20 6.63 -3.67
N GLN A 41 8.70 6.55 -2.44
CA GLN A 41 9.52 7.61 -1.83
C GLN A 41 11.02 7.45 -2.11
N TYR A 42 11.46 6.25 -2.45
CA TYR A 42 12.88 5.92 -2.60
C TYR A 42 13.16 5.34 -3.98
N ALA A 43 14.36 5.60 -4.49
CA ALA A 43 14.90 5.01 -5.69
C ALA A 43 16.07 4.08 -5.35
N TRP A 44 16.24 3.05 -6.18
CA TRP A 44 17.35 2.11 -6.09
C TRP A 44 18.61 2.69 -6.75
N GLU A 45 19.69 2.86 -5.99
CA GLU A 45 20.92 3.51 -6.44
C GLU A 45 21.92 2.57 -7.13
N GLY A 46 21.66 1.25 -7.13
CA GLY A 46 22.57 0.26 -7.73
C GLY A 46 22.68 0.29 -9.26
N ARG A 47 21.99 1.20 -9.97
CA ARG A 47 22.05 1.31 -11.43
C ARG A 47 23.13 2.31 -11.86
N LYS A 48 24.12 1.85 -12.63
CA LYS A 48 25.04 2.76 -13.35
C LYS A 48 24.28 3.59 -14.39
N LEU A 49 24.57 4.89 -14.45
CA LEU A 49 24.08 5.80 -15.50
C LEU A 49 24.43 5.21 -16.88
N GLY A 50 23.44 5.11 -17.78
CA GLY A 50 23.61 4.61 -19.14
C GLY A 50 23.53 3.09 -19.33
N GLY A 51 23.28 2.30 -18.28
CA GLY A 51 23.15 0.82 -18.40
C GLY A 51 21.81 0.35 -18.98
N GLU A 52 21.84 -0.53 -19.99
CA GLU A 52 20.64 -1.09 -20.67
C GLU A 52 20.01 -2.31 -19.97
N GLU A 53 20.50 -2.73 -18.80
CA GLU A 53 20.16 -4.04 -18.19
C GLU A 53 18.83 -4.11 -17.41
N LYS A 54 17.80 -3.35 -17.81
CA LYS A 54 16.49 -3.32 -17.10
C LYS A 54 15.74 -4.67 -17.04
N TRP A 55 16.22 -5.68 -17.77
CA TRP A 55 15.52 -6.96 -17.95
C TRP A 55 16.14 -8.14 -17.22
N ALA A 56 17.40 -8.06 -16.79
CA ALA A 56 18.14 -9.23 -16.31
C ALA A 56 17.55 -9.81 -15.01
N ASP A 57 17.10 -8.92 -14.13
CA ASP A 57 16.72 -9.26 -12.76
C ASP A 57 15.23 -9.54 -12.57
N ARG A 58 14.44 -9.47 -13.64
CA ARG A 58 13.00 -9.69 -13.52
C ARG A 58 12.66 -11.08 -12.95
N GLY A 59 11.83 -11.08 -11.91
CA GLY A 59 11.42 -12.26 -11.17
C GLY A 59 12.54 -12.90 -10.32
N LYS A 60 13.67 -12.21 -10.07
CA LYS A 60 14.70 -12.71 -9.16
C LYS A 60 14.35 -12.46 -7.69
N VAL A 61 14.82 -13.38 -6.86
CA VAL A 61 14.98 -13.21 -5.42
C VAL A 61 16.48 -13.16 -5.14
N MET A 62 16.95 -12.10 -4.48
CA MET A 62 18.38 -11.84 -4.30
C MET A 62 18.64 -11.40 -2.85
N GLY A 63 19.59 -12.04 -2.18
CA GLY A 63 20.10 -11.55 -0.90
C GLY A 63 21.22 -10.52 -1.07
N GLY A 64 21.87 -10.19 0.03
CA GLY A 64 22.97 -9.21 0.08
C GLY A 64 22.47 -7.77 0.17
N ASP A 65 23.40 -6.80 0.12
CA ASP A 65 23.11 -5.43 0.56
C ASP A 65 22.68 -4.46 -0.53
N TRP A 66 22.18 -4.97 -1.65
CA TRP A 66 21.81 -4.17 -2.81
C TRP A 66 20.67 -3.17 -2.54
N ASP A 67 19.90 -3.37 -1.46
CA ASP A 67 18.76 -2.55 -1.07
C ASP A 67 19.07 -1.49 0.01
N MET A 68 20.27 -1.52 0.61
CA MET A 68 20.64 -0.64 1.72
C MET A 68 20.88 0.81 1.27
N GLU A 69 21.53 0.98 0.11
CA GLU A 69 21.75 2.29 -0.49
C GLU A 69 20.51 2.72 -1.28
N ARG A 70 19.66 3.52 -0.63
CA ARG A 70 18.46 4.10 -1.21
C ARG A 70 18.42 5.61 -1.03
N VAL A 71 18.10 6.32 -2.10
CA VAL A 71 18.00 7.79 -2.13
C VAL A 71 16.54 8.19 -2.23
N LYS A 72 16.16 9.33 -1.65
CA LYS A 72 14.83 9.90 -1.88
C LYS A 72 14.62 10.09 -3.39
N PHE A 73 13.48 9.66 -3.90
CA PHE A 73 13.18 9.72 -5.33
C PHE A 73 13.28 11.16 -5.88
N THR A 74 12.89 12.16 -5.09
CA THR A 74 12.97 13.58 -5.44
C THR A 74 14.41 14.10 -5.62
N ASP A 75 15.37 13.42 -5.02
CA ASP A 75 16.80 13.77 -5.05
C ASP A 75 17.61 12.83 -5.96
N PHE A 76 16.95 11.84 -6.58
CA PHE A 76 17.61 10.77 -7.30
C PHE A 76 18.18 11.19 -8.66
N GLY A 77 19.30 10.56 -9.02
CA GLY A 77 19.91 10.64 -10.34
C GLY A 77 20.37 12.05 -10.71
N ILE A 78 20.14 12.45 -11.95
CA ILE A 78 20.59 13.75 -12.47
C ILE A 78 19.63 14.92 -12.14
N GLY A 79 18.67 14.69 -11.24
CA GLY A 79 17.66 15.70 -10.86
C GLY A 79 16.44 15.72 -11.78
N VAL A 80 15.99 14.54 -12.27
CA VAL A 80 14.81 14.41 -13.15
C VAL A 80 13.59 15.05 -12.49
N TYR A 81 13.28 14.69 -11.24
CA TYR A 81 12.11 15.22 -10.54
C TYR A 81 12.13 16.76 -10.47
N ARG A 82 13.26 17.33 -10.03
CA ARG A 82 13.43 18.79 -9.91
C ARG A 82 13.32 19.50 -11.26
N GLY A 83 13.91 18.94 -12.32
CA GLY A 83 13.80 19.51 -13.67
C GLY A 83 12.36 19.53 -14.20
N LEU A 84 11.58 18.50 -13.91
CA LEU A 84 10.17 18.46 -14.27
C LEU A 84 9.33 19.42 -13.40
N GLU A 85 9.67 19.58 -12.12
CA GLU A 85 9.04 20.57 -11.25
C GLU A 85 9.34 22.01 -11.73
N ASP A 86 10.60 22.31 -12.08
CA ASP A 86 10.99 23.59 -12.70
C ASP A 86 10.16 23.88 -13.95
N ARG A 87 10.06 22.89 -14.84
CA ARG A 87 9.34 23.04 -16.10
C ARG A 87 7.84 23.24 -15.88
N PHE A 88 7.20 22.35 -15.12
CA PHE A 88 5.73 22.23 -15.12
C PHE A 88 5.05 22.93 -13.95
N VAL A 89 5.78 23.21 -12.87
CA VAL A 89 5.26 23.95 -11.70
C VAL A 89 5.76 25.39 -11.70
N ARG A 90 7.06 25.61 -11.97
CA ARG A 90 7.65 26.96 -11.98
C ARG A 90 7.59 27.64 -13.36
N GLY A 91 7.26 26.90 -14.41
CA GLY A 91 7.06 27.44 -15.76
C GLY A 91 8.37 27.81 -16.48
N LEU A 92 9.52 27.33 -16.02
CA LEU A 92 10.81 27.65 -16.64
C LEU A 92 10.93 27.02 -18.04
N PRO A 93 11.57 27.71 -19.00
CA PRO A 93 12.08 27.08 -20.20
C PRO A 93 13.07 25.96 -19.85
N TRP A 94 13.13 24.90 -20.66
CA TRP A 94 14.02 23.77 -20.39
C TRP A 94 15.47 24.21 -20.25
N GLU A 95 15.92 25.10 -21.12
CA GLU A 95 17.28 25.65 -21.19
C GLU A 95 17.72 26.37 -19.91
N GLU A 96 16.76 26.86 -19.12
CA GLU A 96 17.01 27.55 -17.85
C GLU A 96 16.98 26.60 -16.65
N THR A 97 16.53 25.35 -16.83
CA THR A 97 16.52 24.36 -15.74
C THR A 97 17.91 23.81 -15.47
N GLU A 98 18.24 23.61 -14.20
CA GLU A 98 19.53 23.01 -13.82
C GLU A 98 19.67 21.58 -14.36
N PHE A 99 18.55 20.85 -14.42
CA PHE A 99 18.45 19.52 -14.99
C PHE A 99 18.94 19.47 -16.44
N TYR A 100 18.47 20.38 -17.29
CA TYR A 100 18.85 20.43 -18.69
C TYR A 100 20.35 20.69 -18.85
N GLY A 101 20.90 21.66 -18.12
CA GLY A 101 22.33 21.95 -18.11
C GLY A 101 23.19 20.78 -17.63
N ARG A 102 22.75 20.02 -16.62
CA ARG A 102 23.43 18.79 -16.17
C ARG A 102 23.41 17.71 -17.24
N VAL A 103 22.26 17.45 -17.87
CA VAL A 103 22.13 16.42 -18.91
C VAL A 103 23.01 16.73 -20.11
N LEU A 104 23.02 17.97 -20.60
CA LEU A 104 23.89 18.36 -21.72
C LEU A 104 25.37 18.20 -21.39
N ARG A 105 25.81 18.49 -20.17
CA ARG A 105 27.21 18.23 -19.75
C ARG A 105 27.57 16.75 -19.85
N VAL A 106 26.67 15.86 -19.43
CA VAL A 106 26.89 14.40 -19.51
C VAL A 106 26.92 13.91 -20.96
N ILE A 107 25.98 14.36 -21.79
CA ILE A 107 25.90 14.01 -23.21
C ILE A 107 27.14 14.52 -23.97
N ASN A 108 27.53 15.78 -23.75
CA ASN A 108 28.72 16.37 -24.36
C ASN A 108 30.02 15.74 -23.85
N GLY A 109 30.01 15.18 -22.64
CA GLY A 109 31.08 14.33 -22.11
C GLY A 109 31.15 12.94 -22.72
N GLY A 110 30.31 12.63 -23.72
CA GLY A 110 30.33 11.36 -24.46
C GLY A 110 29.47 10.25 -23.86
N THR A 111 28.69 10.52 -22.81
CA THR A 111 27.79 9.53 -22.20
C THR A 111 26.36 9.73 -22.66
N PRO A 112 25.80 8.82 -23.49
CA PRO A 112 24.41 8.92 -23.93
C PRO A 112 23.44 8.76 -22.75
N LEU A 113 22.38 9.58 -22.74
CA LEU A 113 21.30 9.49 -21.74
C LEU A 113 19.96 9.31 -22.43
N TRP A 114 19.22 8.27 -22.03
CA TRP A 114 17.91 7.92 -22.60
C TRP A 114 17.88 7.85 -24.13
N GLY A 115 18.98 7.41 -24.73
CA GLY A 115 19.15 7.32 -26.19
C GLY A 115 19.61 8.62 -26.85
N CYS A 116 19.67 9.74 -26.13
CA CYS A 116 20.15 11.02 -26.63
C CYS A 116 21.69 11.10 -26.57
N LYS A 117 22.29 11.44 -27.70
CA LYS A 117 23.74 11.60 -27.92
C LYS A 117 24.14 13.01 -28.32
N SER A 118 23.16 13.90 -28.52
CA SER A 118 23.38 15.29 -28.89
C SER A 118 22.36 16.21 -28.24
N LYS A 119 22.66 17.52 -28.22
CA LYS A 119 21.70 18.55 -27.80
C LYS A 119 20.38 18.47 -28.58
N GLN A 120 20.46 18.33 -29.90
CA GLN A 120 19.27 18.29 -30.76
C GLN A 120 18.35 17.11 -30.43
N GLU A 121 18.93 15.93 -30.17
CA GLU A 121 18.16 14.76 -29.74
C GLU A 121 17.54 14.95 -28.35
N PHE A 122 18.24 15.64 -27.44
CA PHE A 122 17.71 15.96 -26.12
C PHE A 122 16.62 17.03 -26.16
N ASP A 123 16.72 18.03 -27.04
CA ASP A 123 15.66 19.03 -27.28
C ASP A 123 14.39 18.36 -27.81
N ALA A 124 14.53 17.40 -28.73
CA ALA A 124 13.41 16.60 -29.20
C ALA A 124 12.79 15.77 -28.07
N ARG A 125 13.61 15.22 -27.17
CA ARG A 125 13.14 14.54 -25.96
C ARG A 125 12.38 15.49 -25.03
N CYS A 126 12.85 16.72 -24.83
CA CYS A 126 12.17 17.71 -23.98
C CYS A 126 10.77 18.04 -24.53
N LYS A 127 10.63 18.22 -25.85
CA LYS A 127 9.31 18.38 -26.50
C LYS A 127 8.40 17.16 -26.30
N TYR A 128 8.97 15.96 -26.37
CA TYR A 128 8.22 14.73 -26.05
C TYR A 128 7.76 14.70 -24.59
N LEU A 129 8.59 15.15 -23.64
CA LEU A 129 8.22 15.21 -22.22
C LEU A 129 7.10 16.21 -21.97
N ASP A 130 7.12 17.38 -22.62
CA ASP A 130 6.01 18.35 -22.57
C ASP A 130 4.70 17.71 -23.06
N ALA A 131 4.74 17.03 -24.22
CA ALA A 131 3.57 16.35 -24.78
C ALA A 131 3.06 15.21 -23.89
N LEU A 132 3.97 14.44 -23.27
CA LEU A 132 3.62 13.36 -22.35
C LEU A 132 2.98 13.90 -21.07
N PHE A 133 3.54 14.95 -20.47
CA PHE A 133 2.97 15.59 -19.29
C PHE A 133 1.54 16.08 -19.56
N GLU A 134 1.34 16.76 -20.69
CA GLU A 134 0.02 17.24 -21.11
C GLU A 134 -0.97 16.11 -21.37
N ASN A 135 -0.49 14.99 -21.92
CA ASN A 135 -1.32 13.80 -22.09
C ASN A 135 -1.77 13.21 -20.75
N ILE A 136 -0.84 13.02 -19.80
CA ILE A 136 -1.17 12.49 -18.46
C ILE A 136 -2.10 13.45 -17.72
N ARG A 137 -1.86 14.77 -17.82
CA ARG A 137 -2.69 15.80 -17.21
C ARG A 137 -4.14 15.74 -17.69
N ARG A 138 -4.35 15.55 -19.00
CA ARG A 138 -5.68 15.56 -19.62
C ARG A 138 -6.40 14.21 -19.52
N CYS A 139 -5.66 13.11 -19.60
CA CYS A 139 -6.23 11.77 -19.78
C CYS A 139 -6.01 10.84 -18.58
N GLY A 140 -5.33 11.31 -17.53
CA GLY A 140 -4.81 10.45 -16.48
C GLY A 140 -3.65 9.57 -16.93
N TYR A 141 -3.14 8.75 -16.01
CA TYR A 141 -2.10 7.77 -16.33
C TYR A 141 -2.71 6.52 -16.94
N LYS A 142 -2.25 6.11 -18.13
CA LYS A 142 -2.67 4.87 -18.77
C LYS A 142 -1.57 3.81 -18.73
N PRO A 143 -1.91 2.54 -18.42
CA PRO A 143 -1.00 1.43 -18.65
C PRO A 143 -0.57 1.44 -20.10
N GLN A 144 0.70 1.13 -20.32
CA GLN A 144 1.25 1.13 -21.66
C GLN A 144 0.59 0.08 -22.57
N THR A 145 -0.03 -0.97 -21.99
CA THR A 145 -0.86 -1.94 -22.73
C THR A 145 -2.09 -1.32 -23.39
N GLU A 146 -2.53 -0.16 -22.93
CA GLU A 146 -3.71 0.56 -23.45
C GLU A 146 -3.32 1.71 -24.41
N ILE A 147 -2.02 1.96 -24.61
CA ILE A 147 -1.54 3.01 -25.50
C ILE A 147 -1.27 2.38 -26.88
N ALA A 148 -2.11 2.70 -27.85
CA ALA A 148 -1.89 2.33 -29.24
C ALA A 148 -0.70 3.11 -29.82
N HIS A 149 0.25 2.43 -30.46
CA HIS A 149 1.33 3.09 -31.17
C HIS A 149 0.86 3.60 -32.54
N PRO A 150 1.22 4.83 -32.94
CA PRO A 150 0.86 5.38 -34.25
C PRO A 150 1.36 4.55 -35.44
N ASP A 151 2.40 3.74 -35.24
CA ASP A 151 3.04 2.94 -36.29
C ASP A 151 2.49 1.50 -36.40
N GLY A 152 1.45 1.16 -35.63
CA GLY A 152 0.82 -0.17 -35.62
C GLY A 152 1.71 -1.29 -35.08
N SER A 153 2.86 -0.98 -34.47
CA SER A 153 3.73 -1.98 -33.88
C SER A 153 3.11 -2.61 -32.62
N ALA A 154 3.24 -3.92 -32.48
CA ALA A 154 2.81 -4.61 -31.27
C ALA A 154 3.63 -4.12 -30.07
N TYR A 155 2.93 -3.56 -29.08
CA TYR A 155 3.54 -3.03 -27.86
C TYR A 155 4.40 -4.09 -27.17
N ILE A 156 5.68 -3.79 -26.97
CA ILE A 156 6.56 -4.57 -26.11
C ILE A 156 6.28 -4.11 -24.68
N GLY A 157 5.17 -4.58 -24.12
CA GLY A 157 4.68 -4.73 -22.74
C GLY A 157 5.36 -4.12 -21.51
N GLU A 158 6.51 -3.47 -21.58
CA GLU A 158 7.51 -3.53 -20.54
C GLU A 158 8.06 -2.18 -20.08
N ASP A 159 7.62 -1.05 -20.65
CA ASP A 159 8.05 0.30 -20.27
C ASP A 159 7.26 0.90 -19.08
N GLU A 160 6.65 0.07 -18.24
CA GLU A 160 6.00 0.54 -17.01
C GLU A 160 7.03 1.07 -15.99
N VAL A 161 6.55 1.84 -15.02
CA VAL A 161 7.37 2.16 -13.83
C VAL A 161 7.74 0.85 -13.15
N THR A 162 9.03 0.62 -12.92
CA THR A 162 9.51 -0.59 -12.25
C THR A 162 10.03 -0.29 -10.87
N VAL A 163 9.79 -1.24 -9.96
CA VAL A 163 10.24 -1.18 -8.58
C VAL A 163 10.90 -2.50 -8.17
N ARG A 164 11.88 -2.41 -7.28
CA ARG A 164 12.39 -3.55 -6.50
C ARG A 164 11.82 -3.49 -5.09
N ILE A 165 11.79 -4.63 -4.41
CA ILE A 165 11.36 -4.71 -3.01
C ILE A 165 12.57 -5.00 -2.13
N GLY A 166 12.91 -4.04 -1.26
CA GLY A 166 13.99 -4.19 -0.29
C GLY A 166 13.69 -5.22 0.80
N ARG A 167 14.67 -5.51 1.65
CA ARG A 167 14.57 -6.49 2.75
C ARG A 167 13.45 -6.17 3.73
N ASP A 168 13.12 -4.89 3.84
CA ASP A 168 12.09 -4.36 4.71
C ASP A 168 10.72 -4.19 4.06
N GLY A 169 10.58 -4.58 2.80
CA GLY A 169 9.36 -4.37 2.02
C GLY A 169 9.28 -3.00 1.36
N ALA A 170 10.26 -2.11 1.51
CA ALA A 170 10.21 -0.83 0.84
C ALA A 170 10.21 -0.98 -0.69
N LEU A 171 9.37 -0.17 -1.35
CA LEU A 171 9.34 -0.07 -2.81
C LEU A 171 10.45 0.88 -3.28
N LEU A 172 11.44 0.34 -3.99
CA LEU A 172 12.58 1.09 -4.53
C LEU A 172 12.43 1.27 -6.04
N VAL A 173 12.24 2.50 -6.49
CA VAL A 173 12.08 2.82 -7.92
C VAL A 173 13.35 2.48 -8.69
N GLU A 174 13.22 1.66 -9.72
CA GLU A 174 14.33 1.23 -10.59
C GLU A 174 14.30 1.95 -11.95
N ASP A 175 13.12 2.09 -12.55
CA ASP A 175 12.94 2.76 -13.84
C ASP A 175 11.56 3.46 -13.93
N GLY A 176 11.41 4.31 -14.94
CA GLY A 176 10.19 5.11 -15.16
C GLY A 176 10.19 6.46 -14.43
N GLN A 177 11.37 6.97 -14.06
CA GLN A 177 11.54 8.21 -13.28
C GLN A 177 10.76 9.42 -13.83
N HIS A 178 10.76 9.62 -15.15
CA HIS A 178 10.01 10.73 -15.75
C HIS A 178 8.51 10.58 -15.51
N ARG A 179 7.95 9.40 -15.80
CA ARG A 179 6.51 9.12 -15.65
C ARG A 179 6.07 9.19 -14.18
N LEU A 180 6.89 8.67 -13.27
CA LEU A 180 6.63 8.79 -11.84
C LEU A 180 6.68 10.24 -11.36
N ALA A 181 7.68 11.02 -11.78
CA ALA A 181 7.77 12.44 -11.42
C ALA A 181 6.56 13.23 -11.94
N MET A 182 6.14 13.01 -13.19
CA MET A 182 4.92 13.61 -13.75
C MET A 182 3.68 13.21 -12.93
N ALA A 183 3.52 11.93 -12.60
CA ALA A 183 2.38 11.43 -11.82
C ALA A 183 2.32 12.06 -10.41
N LYS A 184 3.48 12.25 -9.77
CA LYS A 184 3.58 12.95 -8.48
C LYS A 184 3.20 14.43 -8.58
N ILE A 185 3.77 15.15 -9.55
CA ILE A 185 3.47 16.59 -9.78
C ILE A 185 1.97 16.79 -10.04
N LEU A 186 1.36 15.90 -10.83
CA LEU A 186 -0.07 15.95 -11.17
C LEU A 186 -0.99 15.36 -10.09
N LYS A 187 -0.45 14.85 -8.97
CA LYS A 187 -1.20 14.19 -7.89
C LYS A 187 -2.13 13.08 -8.39
N ILE A 188 -1.62 12.23 -9.28
CA ILE A 188 -2.36 11.06 -9.77
C ILE A 188 -2.55 10.05 -8.65
N ASP A 189 -3.78 9.59 -8.43
CA ASP A 189 -4.11 8.70 -7.30
C ASP A 189 -3.38 7.35 -7.36
N ARG A 190 -3.27 6.74 -8.56
CA ARG A 190 -2.65 5.43 -8.77
C ARG A 190 -1.99 5.32 -10.12
N ILE A 191 -0.84 4.66 -10.16
CA ILE A 191 -0.13 4.30 -11.39
C ILE A 191 0.15 2.79 -11.44
N PRO A 192 0.22 2.20 -12.64
CA PRO A 192 0.67 0.83 -12.82
C PRO A 192 2.19 0.73 -12.58
N VAL A 193 2.59 -0.24 -11.77
CA VAL A 193 3.99 -0.57 -11.51
C VAL A 193 4.24 -2.06 -11.68
N LYS A 194 5.48 -2.42 -12.02
CA LYS A 194 5.94 -3.81 -12.08
C LYS A 194 7.06 -4.05 -11.08
N ILE A 195 6.96 -5.16 -10.35
CA ILE A 195 8.01 -5.57 -9.41
C ILE A 195 9.05 -6.42 -10.15
N THR A 196 10.27 -5.92 -10.26
CA THR A 196 11.36 -6.59 -10.99
C THR A 196 12.10 -7.59 -10.12
N ALA A 197 12.52 -7.23 -8.92
CA ALA A 197 13.22 -8.12 -8.01
C ALA A 197 12.77 -7.95 -6.55
N ARG A 198 13.01 -8.98 -5.74
CA ARG A 198 12.73 -9.00 -4.29
C ARG A 198 13.97 -9.37 -3.51
N HIS A 199 14.12 -8.79 -2.33
CA HIS A 199 15.12 -9.23 -1.39
C HIS A 199 14.72 -10.61 -0.81
N SER A 200 15.70 -11.46 -0.50
CA SER A 200 15.45 -12.79 0.08
C SER A 200 14.62 -12.70 1.36
N ASP A 201 14.94 -11.78 2.25
CA ASP A 201 14.26 -11.63 3.55
C ASP A 201 12.78 -11.24 3.38
N TRP A 202 12.48 -10.36 2.44
CA TRP A 202 11.09 -10.02 2.12
C TRP A 202 10.36 -11.22 1.48
N TYR A 203 11.05 -11.96 0.61
CA TYR A 203 10.49 -13.16 0.01
C TYR A 203 10.17 -14.24 1.06
N GLU A 204 11.03 -14.43 2.06
CA GLU A 204 10.76 -15.32 3.19
C GLU A 204 9.60 -14.80 4.04
N PHE A 205 9.51 -13.50 4.30
CA PHE A 205 8.33 -12.92 4.97
C PHE A 205 7.03 -13.18 4.19
N ARG A 206 7.04 -13.05 2.85
CA ARG A 206 5.88 -13.42 2.02
C ARG A 206 5.51 -14.90 2.19
N LYS A 207 6.49 -15.81 2.28
CA LYS A 207 6.22 -17.22 2.57
C LYS A 207 5.60 -17.41 3.95
N GLU A 208 6.12 -16.74 4.97
CA GLU A 208 5.54 -16.77 6.33
C GLU A 208 4.08 -16.34 6.33
N VAL A 209 3.72 -15.30 5.58
CA VAL A 209 2.32 -14.84 5.43
C VAL A 209 1.44 -15.91 4.77
N ILE A 210 1.93 -16.54 3.69
CA ILE A 210 1.20 -17.61 2.99
C ILE A 210 1.03 -18.84 3.90
N ASP A 211 2.08 -19.22 4.62
CA ASP A 211 2.07 -20.36 5.54
C ASP A 211 1.16 -20.08 6.73
N PHE A 212 1.13 -18.84 7.23
CA PHE A 212 0.15 -18.39 8.23
C PHE A 212 -1.28 -18.59 7.72
N ALA A 213 -1.60 -18.09 6.52
CA ALA A 213 -2.92 -18.20 5.92
C ALA A 213 -3.37 -19.67 5.77
N ARG A 214 -2.43 -20.57 5.43
CA ARG A 214 -2.68 -22.02 5.28
C ARG A 214 -2.79 -22.75 6.62
N SER A 215 -2.16 -22.24 7.67
CA SER A 215 -2.15 -22.89 8.99
C SER A 215 -3.47 -22.77 9.74
N ASP A 216 -4.33 -21.84 9.33
CA ASP A 216 -5.65 -21.63 9.93
C ASP A 216 -6.72 -22.47 9.22
N PRO A 217 -7.22 -23.56 9.85
CA PRO A 217 -8.24 -24.42 9.24
C PRO A 217 -9.60 -23.74 9.13
N VAL A 218 -9.87 -22.70 9.94
CA VAL A 218 -11.13 -21.94 9.91
C VAL A 218 -11.14 -20.99 8.72
N LEU A 219 -10.01 -20.34 8.44
CA LEU A 219 -9.88 -19.40 7.33
C LEU A 219 -9.58 -20.07 5.99
N GLY A 220 -9.19 -21.35 5.98
CA GLY A 220 -9.11 -22.16 4.77
C GLY A 220 -8.11 -21.63 3.73
N GLY A 221 -6.94 -21.17 4.17
CA GLY A 221 -5.93 -20.59 3.28
C GLY A 221 -6.09 -19.09 3.04
N LYS A 222 -6.99 -18.41 3.75
CA LYS A 222 -7.20 -16.96 3.69
C LYS A 222 -6.63 -16.26 4.92
N LEU A 223 -6.31 -14.98 4.77
CA LEU A 223 -6.04 -14.09 5.90
C LEU A 223 -7.34 -13.58 6.53
N TYR A 224 -7.29 -13.09 7.77
CA TYR A 224 -8.45 -12.45 8.39
C TYR A 224 -8.85 -11.18 7.62
N GLN A 225 -7.89 -10.31 7.33
CA GLN A 225 -8.05 -9.05 6.61
C GLN A 225 -7.07 -8.94 5.43
N PRO A 226 -7.32 -8.04 4.46
CA PRO A 226 -6.42 -7.82 3.34
C PRO A 226 -5.11 -7.16 3.79
N ILE A 227 -4.07 -7.27 2.97
CA ILE A 227 -2.80 -6.54 3.13
C ILE A 227 -2.68 -5.47 2.04
N THR A 228 -2.28 -4.26 2.43
CA THR A 228 -2.15 -3.11 1.52
C THR A 228 -0.84 -3.07 0.71
N HIS A 229 0.17 -3.85 1.13
CA HIS A 229 1.43 -3.95 0.42
C HIS A 229 1.22 -4.60 -0.97
N PRO A 230 1.65 -3.97 -2.08
CA PRO A 230 1.31 -4.45 -3.43
C PRO A 230 1.78 -5.87 -3.72
N ASP A 231 2.87 -6.29 -3.09
CA ASP A 231 3.44 -7.63 -3.21
C ASP A 231 2.78 -8.67 -2.33
N LEU A 232 1.77 -8.33 -1.53
CA LEU A 232 1.02 -9.25 -0.67
C LEU A 232 -0.49 -9.14 -0.89
N ALA A 233 -0.95 -8.10 -1.60
CA ALA A 233 -2.36 -7.82 -1.88
C ALA A 233 -3.07 -8.89 -2.73
N ASP A 234 -2.34 -9.87 -3.26
CA ASP A 234 -2.89 -11.01 -3.99
C ASP A 234 -3.30 -12.17 -3.08
N ILE A 235 -2.88 -12.15 -1.82
CA ILE A 235 -3.21 -13.19 -0.84
C ILE A 235 -4.67 -13.00 -0.42
N PRO A 236 -5.54 -14.00 -0.61
CA PRO A 236 -6.96 -13.89 -0.27
C PRO A 236 -7.20 -13.63 1.21
N SER A 237 -8.31 -12.98 1.52
CA SER A 237 -8.75 -12.70 2.89
C SER A 237 -10.24 -13.03 3.08
N LEU A 238 -10.65 -13.26 4.33
CA LEU A 238 -12.03 -13.49 4.74
C LEU A 238 -12.84 -12.21 4.69
N TYR A 239 -12.33 -11.14 5.30
CA TYR A 239 -12.88 -9.79 5.13
C TYR A 239 -12.17 -9.10 3.97
N GLY A 240 -12.93 -8.50 3.06
CA GLY A 240 -12.38 -7.79 1.92
C GLY A 240 -12.35 -6.28 2.10
N HIS A 241 -12.11 -5.60 0.98
CA HIS A 241 -12.00 -4.15 0.92
C HIS A 241 -13.34 -3.43 1.12
N GLU A 242 -14.45 -4.10 0.80
CA GLU A 242 -15.82 -3.60 0.95
C GLU A 242 -16.13 -3.15 2.38
N ARG A 243 -15.59 -3.84 3.39
CA ARG A 243 -15.75 -3.43 4.79
C ARG A 243 -15.13 -2.07 5.07
N PHE A 244 -13.95 -1.80 4.50
CA PHE A 244 -13.34 -0.46 4.60
C PHE A 244 -14.14 0.58 3.81
N GLN A 245 -14.65 0.25 2.63
CA GLN A 245 -15.46 1.18 1.84
C GLN A 245 -16.72 1.60 2.60
N LEU A 246 -17.41 0.64 3.21
CA LEU A 246 -18.61 0.88 4.00
C LEU A 246 -18.34 1.83 5.17
N LEU A 247 -17.28 1.59 5.94
CA LEU A 247 -16.86 2.48 7.02
C LEU A 247 -16.53 3.88 6.50
N ARG A 248 -15.73 3.96 5.42
CA ARG A 248 -15.29 5.23 4.83
C ARG A 248 -16.46 6.07 4.33
N GLU A 249 -17.47 5.46 3.71
CA GLU A 249 -18.64 6.15 3.18
C GLU A 249 -19.58 6.67 4.28
N ASN A 250 -19.52 6.05 5.47
CA ASN A 250 -20.34 6.43 6.62
C ASN A 250 -19.60 7.27 7.67
N LEU A 251 -18.36 7.68 7.39
CA LEU A 251 -17.60 8.58 8.26
C LEU A 251 -18.18 10.00 8.27
N PRO A 252 -18.51 10.56 9.43
CA PRO A 252 -18.99 11.94 9.54
C PRO A 252 -17.86 12.98 9.46
N VAL A 253 -16.60 12.54 9.44
CA VAL A 253 -15.39 13.37 9.46
C VAL A 253 -14.38 12.93 8.39
N ARG A 254 -13.45 13.83 8.03
CA ARG A 254 -12.41 13.59 7.03
C ARG A 254 -11.00 13.48 7.60
N SER A 255 -10.82 13.79 8.89
CA SER A 255 -9.56 13.69 9.62
C SER A 255 -9.85 13.59 11.12
N GLY A 256 -8.81 13.30 11.90
CA GLY A 256 -8.87 13.19 13.36
C GLY A 256 -8.10 11.97 13.87
N ASP A 257 -8.16 11.76 15.18
CA ASP A 257 -7.56 10.59 15.81
C ASP A 257 -8.47 9.36 15.64
N LEU A 258 -7.92 8.25 15.14
CA LEU A 258 -8.64 6.99 14.95
C LEU A 258 -8.03 5.88 15.80
N LEU A 259 -8.82 5.30 16.70
CA LEU A 259 -8.43 4.14 17.51
C LEU A 259 -8.96 2.85 16.87
N ASP A 260 -8.06 1.91 16.55
CA ASP A 260 -8.39 0.58 16.04
C ASP A 260 -8.11 -0.47 17.14
N ILE A 261 -9.18 -0.96 17.79
CA ILE A 261 -9.08 -1.91 18.90
C ILE A 261 -9.09 -3.33 18.34
N GLY A 262 -8.00 -4.08 18.56
CA GLY A 262 -7.80 -5.38 17.93
C GLY A 262 -7.39 -5.23 16.47
N ALA A 263 -6.38 -4.37 16.23
CA ALA A 263 -5.96 -3.97 14.89
C ALA A 263 -5.39 -5.12 14.05
N HIS A 264 -5.07 -6.28 14.65
CA HIS A 264 -4.51 -7.45 13.99
C HIS A 264 -3.23 -7.09 13.20
N TRP A 265 -3.29 -7.11 11.87
CA TRP A 265 -2.16 -6.76 10.98
C TRP A 265 -2.22 -5.30 10.51
N GLY A 266 -3.17 -4.53 11.03
CA GLY A 266 -3.27 -3.08 10.89
C GLY A 266 -3.91 -2.62 9.60
N TYR A 267 -4.75 -3.43 8.96
CA TYR A 267 -5.36 -3.09 7.67
C TYR A 267 -6.06 -1.72 7.72
N PHE A 268 -6.91 -1.49 8.72
CA PHE A 268 -7.64 -0.23 8.84
C PHE A 268 -6.71 0.95 9.14
N CYS A 269 -5.73 0.80 10.03
CA CYS A 269 -4.72 1.83 10.27
C CYS A 269 -3.95 2.22 9.00
N HIS A 270 -3.54 1.25 8.18
CA HIS A 270 -2.87 1.53 6.90
C HIS A 270 -3.78 2.32 5.96
N ARG A 271 -5.06 1.97 5.86
CA ARG A 271 -6.01 2.61 4.96
C ARG A 271 -6.44 4.00 5.44
N PHE A 272 -6.75 4.17 6.72
CA PHE A 272 -7.19 5.45 7.26
C PHE A 272 -6.05 6.46 7.41
N GLU A 273 -4.81 6.01 7.61
CA GLU A 273 -3.65 6.91 7.51
C GLU A 273 -3.48 7.45 6.08
N GLU A 274 -3.77 6.66 5.03
CA GLU A 274 -3.82 7.18 3.65
C GLU A 274 -4.89 8.26 3.45
N GLU A 275 -6.00 8.18 4.18
CA GLU A 275 -7.11 9.13 4.12
C GLU A 275 -6.88 10.36 5.03
N GLY A 276 -5.75 10.41 5.76
CA GLY A 276 -5.34 11.57 6.57
C GLY A 276 -5.70 11.49 8.06
N PHE A 277 -6.00 10.31 8.59
CA PHE A 277 -6.22 10.11 10.03
C PHE A 277 -4.91 9.81 10.78
N ASP A 278 -4.84 10.30 12.01
CA ASP A 278 -3.80 9.92 12.98
C ASP A 278 -4.25 8.64 13.68
N CYS A 279 -3.77 7.49 13.19
CA CYS A 279 -4.24 6.18 13.65
C CYS A 279 -3.47 5.66 14.87
N TYR A 280 -4.18 4.91 15.73
CA TYR A 280 -3.69 4.24 16.93
C TYR A 280 -4.14 2.78 16.87
N ALA A 281 -3.21 1.87 16.61
CA ALA A 281 -3.47 0.44 16.48
C ALA A 281 -3.22 -0.26 17.82
N VAL A 282 -4.25 -0.86 18.42
CA VAL A 282 -4.11 -1.64 19.65
C VAL A 282 -4.08 -3.12 19.31
N GLU A 283 -3.01 -3.81 19.71
CA GLU A 283 -2.90 -5.25 19.50
C GLU A 283 -2.16 -5.92 20.67
N SER A 284 -2.80 -6.91 21.27
CA SER A 284 -2.25 -7.66 22.41
C SER A 284 -1.51 -8.92 21.97
N ASP A 285 -1.93 -9.58 20.89
CA ASP A 285 -1.34 -10.83 20.44
C ASP A 285 0.06 -10.61 19.85
N ALA A 286 1.04 -11.31 20.39
CA ALA A 286 2.44 -11.15 19.99
C ALA A 286 2.68 -11.55 18.53
N ARG A 287 1.95 -12.54 18.02
CA ARG A 287 2.10 -13.04 16.66
C ARG A 287 1.50 -12.04 15.66
N ALA A 288 0.32 -11.50 15.92
CA ALA A 288 -0.29 -10.42 15.12
C ALA A 288 0.59 -9.17 15.09
N ARG A 289 1.14 -8.77 16.25
CA ARG A 289 2.08 -7.64 16.34
C ARG A 289 3.31 -7.79 15.46
N TYR A 290 3.89 -8.98 15.38
CA TYR A 290 5.03 -9.25 14.49
C TYR A 290 4.73 -8.89 13.02
N PHE A 291 3.56 -9.29 12.52
CA PHE A 291 3.15 -8.94 11.15
C PHE A 291 2.80 -7.46 11.02
N LEU A 292 2.08 -6.90 12.00
CA LEU A 292 1.72 -5.47 12.05
C LEU A 292 2.95 -4.57 11.91
N GLU A 293 4.01 -4.83 12.70
CA GLU A 293 5.24 -4.04 12.68
C GLU A 293 5.97 -4.13 11.33
N LYS A 294 6.07 -5.34 10.77
CA LYS A 294 6.71 -5.55 9.47
C LYS A 294 5.96 -4.84 8.35
N LEU A 295 4.63 -4.93 8.33
CA LEU A 295 3.79 -4.26 7.33
C LEU A 295 3.82 -2.74 7.49
N LYS A 296 3.71 -2.24 8.72
CA LYS A 296 3.86 -0.81 9.06
C LYS A 296 5.17 -0.24 8.51
N ARG A 297 6.28 -0.96 8.72
CA ARG A 297 7.61 -0.58 8.23
C ARG A 297 7.69 -0.62 6.70
N ALA A 298 7.21 -1.71 6.09
CA ALA A 298 7.24 -1.90 4.64
C ALA A 298 6.52 -0.79 3.87
N GLU A 299 5.42 -0.28 4.44
CA GLU A 299 4.60 0.78 3.84
C GLU A 299 4.93 2.18 4.36
N ASN A 300 6.00 2.33 5.15
CA ASN A 300 6.45 3.57 5.78
C ASN A 300 5.34 4.31 6.54
N ARG A 301 4.46 3.57 7.21
CA ARG A 301 3.34 4.14 7.97
C ARG A 301 3.78 4.76 9.28
N LYS A 302 2.99 5.71 9.80
CA LYS A 302 3.31 6.52 10.99
C LYS A 302 2.40 6.29 12.20
N PHE A 303 1.29 5.60 12.03
CA PHE A 303 0.33 5.27 13.09
C PHE A 303 1.00 4.68 14.33
N LYS A 304 0.52 5.06 15.52
CA LYS A 304 1.04 4.57 16.81
C LYS A 304 0.60 3.12 17.01
N ILE A 305 1.51 2.26 17.46
CA ILE A 305 1.16 0.92 17.93
C ILE A 305 1.10 0.98 19.46
N ILE A 306 -0.02 0.55 20.01
CA ILE A 306 -0.24 0.37 21.45
C ILE A 306 -0.10 -1.12 21.72
N TYR A 307 0.95 -1.46 22.47
CA TYR A 307 1.29 -2.83 22.80
C TYR A 307 0.48 -3.29 24.02
N GLY A 308 -0.31 -4.35 23.87
CA GLY A 308 -1.05 -4.95 24.98
C GLY A 308 -2.56 -4.64 24.96
N SER A 309 -3.18 -4.72 26.13
CA SER A 309 -4.63 -4.56 26.27
C SER A 309 -5.03 -3.08 26.21
N ILE A 310 -6.12 -2.78 25.49
CA ILE A 310 -6.73 -1.44 25.49
C ILE A 310 -7.17 -1.00 26.89
N PHE A 311 -7.47 -1.95 27.78
CA PHE A 311 -7.87 -1.64 29.14
C PHE A 311 -6.75 -1.01 29.98
N ASP A 312 -5.48 -1.28 29.65
CA ASP A 312 -4.31 -0.77 30.38
C ASP A 312 -3.74 0.51 29.75
N TYR A 313 -4.25 0.92 28.59
CA TYR A 313 -3.81 2.13 27.89
C TYR A 313 -4.48 3.37 28.45
N HIS A 314 -3.70 4.31 29.01
CA HIS A 314 -4.21 5.53 29.64
C HIS A 314 -3.61 6.85 29.08
N ASP A 315 -2.69 6.80 28.12
CA ASP A 315 -2.04 8.03 27.60
C ASP A 315 -3.03 8.97 26.89
N LYS A 316 -4.15 8.44 26.38
CA LYS A 316 -5.18 9.18 25.63
C LYS A 316 -6.53 8.49 25.75
N SER A 317 -7.60 9.27 25.82
CA SER A 317 -8.99 8.76 25.89
C SER A 317 -9.95 9.44 24.92
N ASP A 318 -9.57 10.60 24.38
CA ASP A 318 -10.32 11.33 23.37
C ASP A 318 -9.95 10.84 21.96
N PHE A 319 -10.91 10.30 21.21
CA PHE A 319 -10.70 9.82 19.85
C PHE A 319 -11.83 10.29 18.95
N THR A 320 -11.52 10.76 17.74
CA THR A 320 -12.59 11.15 16.81
C THR A 320 -13.37 9.92 16.34
N VAL A 321 -12.67 8.84 16.04
CA VAL A 321 -13.24 7.58 15.52
C VAL A 321 -12.71 6.41 16.34
N VAL A 322 -13.58 5.50 16.74
CA VAL A 322 -13.20 4.20 17.34
C VAL A 322 -13.69 3.06 16.46
N LEU A 323 -12.81 2.12 16.13
CA LEU A 323 -13.14 0.87 15.47
C LEU A 323 -13.14 -0.26 16.50
N ALA A 324 -14.29 -0.89 16.68
CA ALA A 324 -14.50 -2.05 17.54
C ALA A 324 -15.06 -3.20 16.69
N LEU A 325 -14.19 -3.80 15.89
CA LEU A 325 -14.54 -4.68 14.79
C LEU A 325 -14.27 -6.15 15.12
N ASN A 326 -15.31 -6.87 15.57
CA ASN A 326 -15.25 -8.24 16.08
C ASN A 326 -14.24 -8.39 17.23
N ILE A 327 -14.27 -7.47 18.20
CA ILE A 327 -13.32 -7.48 19.32
C ILE A 327 -14.01 -7.54 20.68
N PHE A 328 -15.11 -6.80 20.89
CA PHE A 328 -15.72 -6.70 22.23
C PHE A 328 -16.35 -8.00 22.73
N HIS A 329 -16.74 -8.93 21.86
CA HIS A 329 -17.26 -10.23 22.30
C HIS A 329 -16.21 -11.07 23.04
N HIS A 330 -14.91 -10.83 22.84
CA HIS A 330 -13.84 -11.43 23.65
C HIS A 330 -13.84 -10.90 25.09
N PHE A 331 -14.38 -9.70 25.33
CA PHE A 331 -14.47 -9.09 26.65
C PHE A 331 -15.75 -9.47 27.41
N LEU A 332 -16.65 -10.24 26.80
CA LEU A 332 -17.85 -10.77 27.46
C LEU A 332 -17.64 -12.17 28.06
N LYS A 333 -16.41 -12.69 28.02
CA LYS A 333 -16.11 -14.08 28.42
C LYS A 333 -16.04 -14.27 29.93
N SER A 334 -15.66 -13.24 30.67
CA SER A 334 -15.62 -13.27 32.13
C SER A 334 -16.25 -12.03 32.73
N GLU A 335 -16.69 -12.12 33.98
CA GLU A 335 -17.20 -10.98 34.74
C GLU A 335 -16.17 -9.85 34.84
N GLU A 336 -14.91 -10.19 35.10
CA GLU A 336 -13.82 -9.21 35.16
C GLU A 336 -13.66 -8.44 33.85
N THR A 337 -13.55 -9.14 32.71
CA THR A 337 -13.36 -8.49 31.40
C THR A 337 -14.59 -7.71 30.97
N TYR A 338 -15.78 -8.14 31.38
CA TYR A 338 -17.03 -7.42 31.16
C TYR A 338 -17.03 -6.07 31.89
N HIS A 339 -16.66 -6.05 33.18
CA HIS A 339 -16.56 -4.79 33.93
C HIS A 339 -15.48 -3.86 33.39
N ARG A 340 -14.34 -4.41 32.95
CA ARG A 340 -13.29 -3.61 32.29
C ARG A 340 -13.76 -3.01 30.96
N LEU A 341 -14.64 -3.69 30.21
CA LEU A 341 -15.29 -3.11 29.02
C LEU A 341 -16.21 -1.95 29.39
N VAL A 342 -17.03 -2.10 30.44
CA VAL A 342 -17.86 -0.99 30.94
C VAL A 342 -17.01 0.23 31.30
N ASP A 343 -15.93 0.02 32.04
CA ASP A 343 -15.02 1.11 32.43
C ASP A 343 -14.32 1.75 31.22
N LEU A 344 -13.96 0.94 30.22
CA LEU A 344 -13.40 1.45 28.96
C LEU A 344 -14.40 2.32 28.21
N LEU A 345 -15.63 1.86 28.02
CA LEU A 345 -16.66 2.59 27.28
C LEU A 345 -16.98 3.93 27.94
N ARG A 346 -17.04 3.98 29.27
CA ARG A 346 -17.29 5.20 30.04
C ARG A 346 -16.12 6.19 30.00
N ARG A 347 -14.90 5.67 29.85
CA ARG A 347 -13.67 6.45 29.85
C ARG A 347 -13.37 7.06 28.48
N LEU A 348 -13.68 6.35 27.40
CA LEU A 348 -13.41 6.84 26.06
C LEU A 348 -14.37 7.97 25.70
N ASP A 349 -13.81 9.11 25.33
CA ASP A 349 -14.55 10.22 24.72
C ASP A 349 -14.42 10.08 23.20
N MET A 350 -15.55 9.89 22.52
CA MET A 350 -15.54 9.64 21.09
C MET A 350 -16.73 10.24 20.36
N ARG A 351 -16.50 10.68 19.12
CA ARG A 351 -17.57 11.21 18.26
C ARG A 351 -18.32 10.11 17.52
N VAL A 352 -17.62 9.09 17.06
CA VAL A 352 -18.22 7.96 16.33
C VAL A 352 -17.50 6.65 16.65
N MET A 353 -18.28 5.59 16.79
CA MET A 353 -17.78 4.21 16.84
C MET A 353 -18.33 3.40 15.68
N PHE A 354 -17.48 2.63 15.02
CA PHE A 354 -17.92 1.54 14.16
C PHE A 354 -17.81 0.21 14.89
N PHE A 355 -18.94 -0.46 15.02
CA PHE A 355 -19.07 -1.67 15.82
C PHE A 355 -19.51 -2.85 14.95
N GLN A 356 -18.82 -3.98 15.09
CA GLN A 356 -19.26 -5.28 14.61
C GLN A 356 -18.94 -6.32 15.68
N THR A 357 -19.79 -7.32 15.87
CA THR A 357 -19.59 -8.39 16.85
C THR A 357 -19.88 -9.76 16.26
N GLU A 358 -19.44 -10.80 16.96
CA GLU A 358 -19.72 -12.19 16.60
C GLU A 358 -21.19 -12.56 16.83
N ALA A 359 -21.70 -13.53 16.07
CA ALA A 359 -23.09 -13.96 16.21
C ALA A 359 -23.38 -14.60 17.58
N PRO A 360 -24.55 -14.33 18.21
CA PRO A 360 -24.86 -14.82 19.55
C PRO A 360 -24.94 -16.35 19.66
N ASP A 361 -25.28 -17.02 18.56
CA ASP A 361 -25.39 -18.47 18.42
C ASP A 361 -24.07 -19.14 17.97
N SER A 362 -23.01 -18.34 17.77
CA SER A 362 -21.72 -18.87 17.36
C SER A 362 -21.07 -19.72 18.45
N VAL A 363 -20.24 -20.68 18.03
CA VAL A 363 -19.41 -21.49 18.95
C VAL A 363 -18.49 -20.61 19.81
N GLN A 364 -18.05 -19.47 19.29
CA GLN A 364 -17.23 -18.53 20.05
C GLN A 364 -17.97 -17.95 21.26
N MET A 365 -19.29 -17.79 21.19
CA MET A 365 -20.11 -17.26 22.27
C MET A 365 -20.53 -18.28 23.33
N LYS A 366 -20.16 -19.55 23.14
CA LYS A 366 -20.37 -20.60 24.14
C LYS A 366 -19.71 -20.21 25.47
N ASP A 367 -20.44 -20.42 26.56
CA ASP A 367 -20.00 -20.20 27.95
C ASP A 367 -19.59 -18.73 28.27
N ALA A 368 -20.05 -17.75 27.48
CA ALA A 368 -19.82 -16.34 27.77
C ALA A 368 -20.57 -15.87 29.02
N TYR A 369 -19.95 -15.00 29.83
CA TYR A 369 -20.57 -14.39 31.01
C TYR A 369 -21.81 -13.53 30.66
N ARG A 370 -21.76 -12.88 29.49
CA ARG A 370 -22.90 -12.21 28.84
C ARG A 370 -22.95 -12.60 27.37
N ASN A 371 -24.16 -12.86 26.87
CA ASN A 371 -24.40 -13.16 25.46
C ASN A 371 -25.56 -12.29 24.97
N PHE A 372 -25.23 -11.16 24.38
CA PHE A 372 -26.20 -10.22 23.83
C PHE A 372 -26.57 -10.60 22.40
N SER A 373 -27.81 -10.36 22.00
CA SER A 373 -28.16 -10.17 20.59
C SER A 373 -27.43 -8.95 20.01
N PHE A 374 -27.47 -8.79 18.68
CA PHE A 374 -26.80 -7.65 18.04
C PHE A 374 -27.31 -6.31 18.57
N ASP A 375 -28.63 -6.15 18.67
CA ASP A 375 -29.25 -4.90 19.11
C ASP A 375 -29.06 -4.67 20.62
N GLU A 376 -29.18 -5.71 21.45
CA GLU A 376 -28.88 -5.60 22.90
C GLU A 376 -27.44 -5.18 23.16
N PHE A 377 -26.48 -5.59 22.31
CA PHE A 377 -25.09 -5.18 22.46
C PHE A 377 -24.89 -3.72 22.04
N VAL A 378 -25.60 -3.26 21.00
CA VAL A 378 -25.61 -1.84 20.62
C VAL A 378 -26.18 -1.00 21.77
N ASP A 379 -27.31 -1.39 22.34
CA ASP A 379 -27.95 -0.70 23.46
C ASP A 379 -27.01 -0.66 24.68
N PHE A 380 -26.37 -1.78 25.01
CA PHE A 380 -25.35 -1.84 26.08
C PHE A 380 -24.20 -0.83 25.86
N ILE A 381 -23.74 -0.64 24.62
CA ILE A 381 -22.69 0.33 24.31
C ILE A 381 -23.21 1.76 24.49
N LEU A 382 -24.42 2.07 24.02
CA LEU A 382 -25.03 3.39 24.17
C LEU A 382 -25.23 3.74 25.65
N GLU A 383 -25.70 2.79 26.48
CA GLU A 383 -25.91 2.99 27.92
C GLU A 383 -24.62 3.24 28.71
N ASN A 384 -23.46 2.82 28.18
CA ASN A 384 -22.19 2.86 28.90
C ASN A 384 -21.13 3.73 28.22
N SER A 385 -21.48 4.57 27.25
CA SER A 385 -20.55 5.46 26.54
C SER A 385 -21.11 6.87 26.38
N CYS A 386 -20.36 7.74 25.70
CA CYS A 386 -20.78 9.10 25.33
C CYS A 386 -21.65 9.15 24.05
N LEU A 387 -21.99 8.01 23.47
CA LEU A 387 -22.75 7.89 22.22
C LEU A 387 -24.25 7.82 22.52
N GLY A 388 -25.09 8.36 21.64
CA GLY A 388 -26.54 8.44 21.87
C GLY A 388 -27.42 8.00 20.71
N ASP A 389 -26.83 7.67 19.56
CA ASP A 389 -27.55 7.18 18.38
C ASP A 389 -26.79 6.03 17.71
N ALA A 390 -27.52 5.11 17.08
CA ALA A 390 -26.97 3.97 16.37
C ALA A 390 -27.70 3.71 15.06
N THR A 391 -26.94 3.47 13.99
CA THR A 391 -27.48 3.11 12.68
C THR A 391 -26.77 1.86 12.16
N CYS A 392 -27.51 0.83 11.75
CA CYS A 392 -26.95 -0.26 10.96
C CYS A 392 -26.62 0.25 9.55
N ILE A 393 -25.34 0.24 9.19
CA ILE A 393 -24.87 0.81 7.91
C ILE A 393 -24.70 -0.24 6.82
N GLY A 394 -24.67 -1.52 7.20
CA GLY A 394 -24.53 -2.63 6.27
C GLY A 394 -24.11 -3.90 6.99
N GLU A 395 -23.58 -4.86 6.23
CA GLU A 395 -23.20 -6.18 6.73
C GLU A 395 -21.87 -6.61 6.13
N ALA A 396 -21.06 -7.36 6.89
CA ALA A 396 -19.93 -8.08 6.35
C ALA A 396 -19.87 -9.49 6.94
N ASN A 397 -19.83 -10.51 6.06
CA ASN A 397 -19.80 -11.93 6.43
C ASN A 397 -20.95 -12.34 7.37
N GLY A 398 -22.20 -12.04 7.03
CA GLY A 398 -23.37 -12.46 7.80
C GLY A 398 -23.67 -11.60 9.04
N ARG A 399 -22.87 -10.54 9.29
CA ARG A 399 -22.90 -9.79 10.55
C ARG A 399 -23.10 -8.29 10.33
N PRO A 400 -24.09 -7.68 10.99
CA PRO A 400 -24.37 -6.26 10.86
C PRO A 400 -23.19 -5.42 11.36
N ILE A 401 -22.96 -4.29 10.70
CA ILE A 401 -22.01 -3.26 11.10
C ILE A 401 -22.81 -2.04 11.47
N TYR A 402 -22.57 -1.52 12.67
CA TYR A 402 -23.25 -0.35 13.20
C TYR A 402 -22.30 0.85 13.24
N ARG A 403 -22.84 2.03 12.93
CA ARG A 403 -22.25 3.31 13.26
C ARG A 403 -22.99 3.89 14.45
N LEU A 404 -22.30 4.05 15.57
CA LEU A 404 -22.80 4.70 16.77
C LEU A 404 -22.19 6.10 16.84
N GLN A 405 -22.95 7.12 17.20
CA GLN A 405 -22.49 8.50 17.18
C GLN A 405 -22.97 9.30 18.40
N ALA A 406 -22.18 10.30 18.79
CA ALA A 406 -22.60 11.29 19.78
C ALA A 406 -23.76 12.13 19.21
N THR A 407 -24.74 12.43 20.05
CA THR A 407 -25.90 13.27 19.73
C THR A 407 -25.55 14.74 19.55
#